data_AF-F2L6L3-F1
#
_entry.id   AF-F2L6L3-F1
#
_cell.length_a   1.000
_cell.length_b   1.000
_cell.length_c   1.000
_cell.angle_alpha   90.00
_cell.angle_beta   90.00
_cell.angle_gamma   90.00
#
_symmetry.space_group_name_H-M   'P 1'
#
loop_
_entity.id
_entity.type
_entity.pdbx_description
1 polymer ?
#
loop_
_entity_poly.entity_id
_entity_poly.type
_entity_poly.pdbx_seq_one_letter_code
_entity_poly.pdbx_strand_id
1 'polypeptide(L)' 'MTGRWHRVRVHWHDGRAHDDAIRGRTAGEALANATANWITENPHGRAARVEHLPNPADPRAEFEQEPGART' A
#
# COMPACT_ATOMS: atom_id res chain seq x y z
N MET A 1 -6.35 8.37 19.98
CA MET A 1 -6.23 7.09 19.25
C MET A 1 -5.07 7.22 18.27
N THR A 2 -3.97 6.49 18.47
CA THR A 2 -2.78 6.56 17.63
C THR A 2 -2.85 5.48 16.55
N GLY A 3 -2.93 5.86 15.28
CA GLY A 3 -2.79 4.91 14.16
C GLY A 3 -1.44 4.16 14.18
N ARG A 4 -1.25 3.20 13.26
CA ARG A 4 0.04 2.57 12.97
C ARG A 4 0.57 3.11 11.63
N TRP A 5 1.88 3.04 11.43
CA TRP A 5 2.49 3.26 10.12
C TRP A 5 2.39 1.96 9.31
N HIS A 6 1.86 2.08 8.10
CA HIS A 6 1.70 1.00 7.13
C HIS A 6 2.58 1.31 5.92
N ARG A 7 3.33 0.30 5.46
CA ARG A 7 4.14 0.45 4.24
C ARG A 7 3.24 0.31 3.03
N VAL A 8 3.46 1.16 2.05
CA VAL A 8 2.78 1.12 0.75
C VAL A 8 3.82 1.25 -0.36
N ARG A 9 3.49 0.73 -1.53
CA ARG A 9 4.22 0.99 -2.77
C ARG A 9 3.37 1.83 -3.68
N VAL A 10 3.92 2.95 -4.14
CA VAL A 10 3.27 3.89 -5.04
C VAL A 10 3.86 3.71 -6.43
N HIS A 11 3.02 3.41 -7.41
CA HIS A 11 3.38 3.20 -8.81
C HIS A 11 2.94 4.39 -9.67
N TRP A 12 3.86 4.91 -10.47
CA TRP A 12 3.64 6.05 -11.35
C TRP A 12 3.39 5.60 -12.80
N HIS A 13 2.79 6.48 -13.60
CA HIS A 13 2.48 6.20 -15.01
C HIS A 13 3.73 6.02 -15.89
N ASP A 14 4.90 6.52 -15.46
CA ASP A 14 6.18 6.36 -16.16
C ASP A 14 6.88 5.01 -15.84
N GLY A 15 6.20 4.12 -15.10
CA GLY A 15 6.73 2.82 -14.70
C GLY A 15 7.64 2.87 -13.46
N ARG A 16 7.89 4.05 -12.89
CA ARG A 16 8.64 4.14 -11.62
C ARG A 16 7.75 3.77 -10.46
N ALA A 17 8.35 3.18 -9.43
CA ALA A 17 7.69 2.94 -8.16
C ALA A 17 8.59 3.33 -6.99
N HIS A 18 7.99 3.72 -5.88
CA HIS A 18 8.71 3.94 -4.62
C HIS A 18 7.89 3.44 -3.42
N ASP A 19 8.61 3.08 -2.35
CA ASP A 19 8.01 2.70 -1.09
C ASP A 19 7.79 3.94 -0.21
N ASP A 20 6.66 3.99 0.47
CA ASP A 20 6.31 5.05 1.41
C ASP A 20 5.61 4.47 2.65
N ALA A 21 5.41 5.29 3.68
CA ALA A 21 4.70 4.94 4.90
C ALA A 21 3.52 5.89 5.14
N ILE A 22 2.34 5.31 5.31
CA ILE A 22 1.09 6.04 5.56
C ILE A 22 0.50 5.67 6.91
N ARG A 23 -0.22 6.60 7.55
CA ARG A 23 -0.94 6.34 8.80
C ARG A 23 -2.31 5.74 8.53
N GLY A 24 -2.68 4.73 9.31
CA GLY A 24 -4.03 4.16 9.36
C GLY A 24 -4.21 3.31 10.61
N ARG A 25 -5.46 3.03 11.03
CA ARG A 25 -5.70 2.04 12.10
C ARG A 25 -5.66 0.62 11.56
N THR A 26 -5.99 0.43 10.28
CA THR A 26 -5.95 -0.84 9.55
C THR A 26 -5.20 -0.68 8.23
N ALA A 27 -4.81 -1.79 7.62
CA ALA A 27 -4.22 -1.79 6.27
C ALA A 27 -5.16 -1.17 5.21
N GLY A 28 -6.48 -1.42 5.33
CA GLY A 28 -7.48 -0.82 4.44
C GLY A 28 -7.60 0.70 4.62
N GLU A 29 -7.60 1.18 5.86
CA GLU A 29 -7.60 2.63 6.14
C GLU A 29 -6.32 3.29 5.62
N ALA A 30 -5.16 2.64 5.83
CA ALA A 30 -3.89 3.09 5.29
C ALA A 30 -3.92 3.18 3.76
N LEU A 31 -4.46 2.17 3.07
CA LEU A 31 -4.57 2.18 1.61
C LEU A 31 -5.53 3.26 1.10
N ALA A 32 -6.65 3.50 1.79
CA ALA A 32 -7.57 4.59 1.47
C ALA A 32 -6.89 5.96 1.62
N ASN A 33 -6.16 6.17 2.71
CA ASN A 33 -5.40 7.39 2.96
C ASN A 33 -4.29 7.59 1.91
N ALA A 34 -3.59 6.52 1.52
CA ALA A 34 -2.57 6.59 0.49
C ALA A 34 -3.18 6.84 -0.90
N THR A 35 -4.35 6.28 -1.19
CA THR A 35 -5.09 6.55 -2.44
C THR A 35 -5.50 8.02 -2.51
N ALA A 36 -6.01 8.57 -1.39
CA ALA A 36 -6.31 9.99 -1.28
C ALA A 36 -5.06 10.83 -1.58
N ASN A 37 -3.97 10.57 -0.84
CA ASN A 37 -2.74 11.35 -0.91
C ASN A 37 -2.02 11.27 -2.26
N TRP A 38 -2.01 10.12 -2.91
CA TRP A 38 -1.16 9.87 -4.08
C TRP A 38 -1.92 9.81 -5.40
N ILE A 39 -3.19 9.41 -5.39
CA ILE A 39 -3.98 9.21 -6.62
C ILE A 39 -5.00 10.32 -6.81
N THR A 40 -5.88 10.58 -5.82
CA THR A 40 -7.04 11.45 -6.07
C THR A 40 -6.78 12.91 -5.74
N GLU A 41 -6.04 13.21 -4.66
CA GLU A 41 -5.89 14.57 -4.13
C GLU A 41 -4.49 15.16 -4.34
N ASN A 42 -3.52 14.41 -4.88
CA ASN A 42 -2.15 14.89 -5.05
C ASN A 42 -2.06 16.03 -6.09
N PRO A 43 -1.66 17.26 -5.72
CA PRO A 43 -1.48 18.35 -6.66
C PRO A 43 -0.16 18.24 -7.47
N HIS A 44 0.78 17.40 -7.04
CA HIS A 44 2.12 17.29 -7.65
C HIS A 44 2.23 16.18 -8.71
N GLY A 45 1.13 15.48 -8.99
CA GLY A 45 1.09 14.37 -9.93
C GLY A 45 0.36 13.18 -9.34
N ARG A 46 -0.47 12.53 -10.15
CA ARG A 46 -1.29 11.39 -9.71
C ARG A 46 -0.56 10.09 -9.99
N ALA A 47 -0.43 9.28 -8.94
CA ALA A 47 0.02 7.90 -9.07
C ALA A 47 -1.02 7.09 -9.85
N ALA A 48 -0.55 6.05 -10.54
CA ALA A 48 -1.41 5.12 -11.25
C ALA A 48 -2.05 4.12 -10.29
N ARG A 49 -1.29 3.68 -9.28
CA ARG A 49 -1.71 2.64 -8.33
C ARG A 49 -0.96 2.78 -7.02
N VAL A 50 -1.62 2.40 -5.93
CA VAL A 50 -0.99 2.17 -4.63
C VAL A 50 -1.27 0.74 -4.17
N GLU A 51 -0.28 0.10 -3.58
CA GLU A 51 -0.38 -1.25 -3.01
C GLU A 51 0.06 -1.22 -1.55
N HIS A 52 -0.64 -1.94 -0.67
CA HIS A 52 -0.17 -2.16 0.69
C HIS A 52 0.93 -3.21 0.69
N LEU A 53 2.06 -2.92 1.33
CA LEU A 53 3.14 -3.88 1.50
C LEU A 53 2.99 -4.59 2.84
N PRO A 54 3.16 -5.92 2.88
CA PRO A 54 3.22 -6.63 4.14
C PRO A 54 4.35 -6.06 5.00
N ASN A 55 4.08 -5.86 6.29
CA ASN A 55 5.14 -5.46 7.20
C ASN A 55 6.06 -6.68 7.40
N PRO A 56 7.38 -6.58 7.20
CA PRO A 56 8.29 -7.72 7.39
C PRO A 56 8.27 -8.29 8.81
N ALA A 57 7.75 -7.53 9.79
CA ALA A 57 7.54 -8.01 11.15
C ALA A 57 6.13 -8.58 11.41
N ASP A 58 5.29 -8.76 10.38
CA ASP A 58 3.96 -9.34 10.50
C ASP A 58 3.98 -10.82 10.05
N PRO A 59 4.01 -11.79 10.98
CA PRO A 59 4.08 -13.21 10.65
C PRO A 59 2.82 -13.73 9.93
N ARG A 60 1.79 -12.90 9.73
CA ARG A 60 0.60 -13.26 8.93
C ARG A 60 0.79 -13.02 7.43
N ALA A 61 1.77 -12.23 7.02
CA ALA A 61 2.03 -11.97 5.60
C ALA A 61 2.50 -13.21 4.82
N GLU A 62 3.03 -14.22 5.51
CA GLU A 62 3.50 -15.47 4.90
C GLU A 62 2.36 -16.48 4.65
N PHE A 63 1.16 -16.26 5.18
CA PHE A 63 0.05 -17.22 5.10
C PHE A 63 -1.04 -16.90 4.07
N GLU A 64 -1.03 -15.73 3.43
CA GLU A 64 -2.03 -15.34 2.40
C GLU A 64 -1.52 -15.49 0.95
N GLN A 65 -0.45 -16.24 0.72
CA GLN A 65 -0.12 -16.75 -0.62
C GLN A 65 -0.58 -18.20 -0.73
N GLU A 66 -1.87 -18.39 -1.05
CA GLU A 66 -2.39 -19.72 -1.37
C GLU A 66 -1.62 -20.35 -2.55
N PRO A 67 -1.15 -21.61 -2.43
CA PRO A 67 -0.61 -22.36 -3.55
C PRO A 67 -1.78 -22.98 -4.34
N GLY A 68 -2.21 -22.33 -5.42
CA GLY A 68 -3.39 -22.84 -6.13
C GLY A 68 -3.63 -22.30 -7.53
N ALA A 69 -2.77 -22.63 -8.49
CA ALA A 69 -3.19 -22.80 -9.88
C ALA A 69 -2.15 -23.61 -10.67
N ARG A 70 -2.11 -24.92 -10.42
CA ARG A 70 -1.63 -25.90 -11.39
C ARG A 70 -2.83 -26.76 -11.75
N THR A 71 -3.38 -26.58 -12.94
CA THR A 71 -4.07 -27.64 -13.69
C THR A 71 -3.87 -27.35 -15.16
#